data_AF-A0A9D5EU34-F1
#
_entry.id   AF-A0A9D5EU34-F1
#
_cell.length_a   1.000
_cell.length_b   1.000
_cell.length_c   1.000
_cell.angle_alpha   90.00
_cell.angle_beta   90.00
_cell.angle_gamma   90.00
#
_symmetry.space_group_name_H-M   'P 1'
#
loop_
_entity.id
_entity.type
_entity.pdbx_description
1 polymer ?
#
loop_
_entity_poly.entity_id
_entity_poly.type
_entity_poly.pdbx_seq_one_letter_code
_entity_poly.pdbx_strand_id
1 'polypeptide(L)' 'LADRVRELEESLARVRVLQGLLPVCAWCKRVRNDQDYWQSVEEYMVEVTDCKLSHGICPVCLDRESGGKLTD' A
#
# COMPACT_ATOMS: atom_id res chain seq x y z
N LEU A 1 -8.34 12.39 -34.39
CA LEU A 1 -7.18 12.00 -33.54
C LEU A 1 -7.45 12.27 -32.06
N ALA A 2 -7.99 13.44 -31.70
CA ALA A 2 -8.36 13.79 -30.32
C ALA A 2 -9.28 12.77 -29.63
N ASP A 3 -10.23 12.16 -30.34
CA ASP A 3 -11.15 11.17 -29.76
C ASP A 3 -10.45 9.87 -29.35
N ARG A 4 -9.44 9.44 -30.12
CA ARG A 4 -8.61 8.27 -29.80
C ARG A 4 -7.69 8.54 -28.61
N VAL A 5 -7.18 9.76 -28.47
CA VAL A 5 -6.39 10.17 -27.30
C VAL A 5 -7.27 10.14 -26.04
N ARG A 6 -8.47 10.70 -26.13
CA ARG A 6 -9.45 10.71 -25.03
C ARG A 6 -9.88 9.31 -24.60
N GLU A 7 -10.14 8.43 -25.56
CA GLU A 7 -10.49 7.03 -25.32
C GLU A 7 -9.35 6.26 -24.63
N LEU A 8 -8.10 6.54 -25.00
CA LEU A 8 -6.92 5.99 -24.35
C LEU A 8 -6.74 6.53 -22.92
N GLU A 9 -6.90 7.84 -22.72
CA GLU A 9 -6.82 8.48 -21.40
C GLU A 9 -7.91 7.96 -20.44
N GLU A 10 -9.14 7.81 -20.91
CA GLU A 10 -10.23 7.24 -20.12
C GLU A 10 -9.99 5.77 -19.77
N SER A 11 -9.46 4.99 -20.70
CA SER A 11 -9.14 3.58 -20.46
C SER A 11 -7.99 3.43 -19.45
N LEU A 12 -6.98 4.31 -19.53
CA LEU A 12 -5.90 4.38 -18.56
C LEU A 12 -6.40 4.80 -17.17
N ALA A 13 -7.32 5.76 -17.10
CA ALA A 13 -7.96 6.17 -15.86
C ALA A 13 -8.81 5.05 -15.25
N ARG A 14 -9.54 4.27 -16.06
CA ARG A 14 -10.32 3.12 -15.61
C ARG A 14 -9.44 1.99 -15.03
N VAL A 15 -8.27 1.72 -15.61
CA VAL A 15 -7.28 0.78 -15.05
C VAL A 15 -6.81 1.24 -13.67
N ARG A 16 -6.56 2.54 -13.48
CA ARG A 16 -6.15 3.11 -12.18
C ARG A 16 -7.25 3.01 -11.10
N VAL A 17 -8.52 3.06 -11.48
CA VAL A 17 -9.65 2.95 -10.52
C VAL A 17 -9.91 1.50 -10.10
N LEU A 18 -9.73 0.53 -11.00
CA LEU A 18 -9.83 -0.90 -10.65
C LEU A 18 -8.70 -1.38 -9.72
N GLN A 19 -7.60 -0.63 -9.63
CA GLN A 19 -6.56 -0.80 -8.60
C GLN A 19 -7.01 -0.37 -7.18
N GLY A 20 -8.21 0.20 -7.01
CA GLY A 20 -8.70 0.67 -5.71
C GLY A 20 -9.14 -0.44 -4.74
N LEU A 21 -9.32 -1.68 -5.22
CA LEU A 21 -9.69 -2.83 -4.39
C LEU A 21 -8.49 -3.76 -4.20
N LEU A 22 -7.86 -3.70 -3.03
CA LEU A 22 -6.72 -4.55 -2.69
C LEU A 22 -7.19 -5.90 -2.13
N PRO A 23 -6.84 -7.03 -2.75
CA PRO A 23 -7.13 -8.36 -2.21
C PRO A 23 -6.23 -8.64 -1.00
N VAL A 24 -6.76 -8.41 0.20
CA VAL A 24 -6.05 -8.62 1.47
C VAL A 24 -6.50 -9.92 2.13
N CYS A 25 -5.56 -10.75 2.60
CA CYS A 25 -5.86 -11.96 3.33
C CYS A 25 -6.57 -11.61 4.65
N ALA A 26 -7.77 -12.14 4.86
CA ALA A 26 -8.54 -11.85 6.06
C ALA A 26 -7.84 -12.31 7.36
N TRP A 27 -6.98 -13.33 7.29
CA TRP A 27 -6.24 -13.91 8.43
C TRP A 27 -4.93 -13.17 8.72
N CYS A 28 -4.05 -13.04 7.74
CA CYS A 28 -2.68 -12.52 7.95
C CYS A 28 -2.44 -11.11 7.41
N LYS A 29 -3.45 -10.48 6.79
CA LYS A 29 -3.42 -9.11 6.24
C LYS A 29 -2.38 -8.86 5.14
N ARG A 30 -1.76 -9.91 4.59
CA ARG A 30 -0.93 -9.84 3.37
C ARG A 30 -1.78 -9.50 2.15
N VAL A 31 -1.17 -8.83 1.16
CA VAL A 31 -1.78 -8.47 -0.12
C VAL A 31 -1.46 -9.55 -1.15
N ARG A 32 -2.47 -9.99 -1.91
CA ARG A 32 -2.30 -10.91 -3.03
C ARG A 32 -1.88 -10.13 -4.27
N ASN A 33 -0.82 -10.54 -4.94
CA ASN A 33 -0.45 -9.99 -6.24
C ASN A 33 -1.04 -10.84 -7.39
N ASP A 34 -0.87 -10.37 -8.63
CA ASP A 34 -1.44 -11.00 -9.82
C ASP A 34 -0.82 -12.39 -10.14
N GLN A 35 0.24 -12.78 -9.43
CA GLN A 35 0.93 -14.07 -9.56
C GLN A 35 0.57 -15.07 -8.45
N ASP A 36 -0.51 -14.79 -7.70
CA ASP A 36 -0.96 -15.62 -6.57
C ASP A 36 0.04 -15.69 -5.40
N TYR A 37 0.98 -14.76 -5.35
CA TYR A 37 1.90 -14.60 -4.23
C TYR A 37 1.32 -13.64 -3.18
N TRP A 38 1.57 -13.94 -1.91
CA TRP A 38 1.15 -13.12 -0.78
C TRP A 38 2.34 -12.33 -0.25
N GLN A 39 2.29 -11.02 -0.43
CA GLN A 39 3.33 -10.10 0.03
C GLN A 39 2.83 -9.20 1.16
N SER A 40 3.77 -8.58 1.87
CA SER A 40 3.45 -7.53 2.85
C SER A 40 2.82 -6.31 2.17
N VAL A 41 2.14 -5.48 2.96
CA VAL A 41 1.55 -4.23 2.44
C VAL A 41 2.68 -3.28 2.02
N GLU A 42 3.78 -3.27 2.77
CA GLU A 42 4.98 -2.49 2.50
C GLU A 42 5.59 -2.83 1.14
N GLU A 43 5.81 -4.13 0.86
CA GLU A 43 6.32 -4.60 -0.43
C GLU A 43 5.39 -4.18 -1.57
N TYR A 44 4.08 -4.39 -1.39
CA TYR A 44 3.08 -3.99 -2.39
C TYR A 44 3.11 -2.47 -2.66
N MET A 45 3.19 -1.63 -1.61
CA MET A 45 3.21 -0.18 -1.76
C MET A 45 4.45 0.31 -2.53
N VAL A 46 5.61 -0.29 -2.30
CA VAL A 46 6.85 0.03 -3.03
C VAL A 46 6.77 -0.45 -4.48
N GLU A 47 6.07 -1.54 -4.77
CA GLU A 47 5.89 -2.05 -6.14
C GLU A 47 4.93 -1.18 -6.97
N VAL A 48 3.81 -0.75 -6.38
CA VAL A 48 2.76 -0.03 -7.11
C VAL A 48 2.90 1.50 -7.06
N THR A 49 3.83 2.03 -6.27
CA THR A 49 4.10 3.47 -6.16
C THR A 49 5.60 3.75 -6.20
N ASP A 50 6.00 5.00 -6.46
CA ASP A 50 7.41 5.42 -6.37
C ASP A 50 7.82 5.81 -4.93
N CYS A 51 7.17 5.24 -3.91
CA CYS A 51 7.41 5.58 -2.52
C CYS A 51 8.62 4.83 -1.93
N LYS A 52 9.28 5.46 -0.96
CA LYS A 52 10.28 4.82 -0.11
C LYS A 52 9.74 4.75 1.31
N LEU A 53 9.90 3.60 1.95
CA LEU A 53 9.44 3.38 3.31
C LEU A 53 10.59 3.52 4.31
N SER A 54 10.28 4.07 5.47
CA SER A 54 11.16 4.12 6.64
C SER A 54 10.42 3.54 7.84
N HIS A 55 11.16 2.97 8.78
CA HIS A 55 10.59 2.38 9.98
C HIS A 55 10.83 3.30 11.16
N GLY A 56 9.75 3.66 11.86
CA GLY A 56 9.78 4.47 13.07
C GLY A 56 8.77 3.95 14.08
N ILE A 57 8.96 4.31 15.35
CA ILE A 57 8.02 4.00 16.43
C ILE A 57 7.26 5.28 16.79
N CYS A 58 5.93 5.26 16.70
CA CYS A 58 5.15 6.43 17.11
C CYS A 58 5.19 6.57 18.64
N PRO A 59 4.93 7.77 19.20
CA PRO A 59 4.99 7.98 20.65
C PRO A 59 4.11 7.03 21.47
N VAL A 60 2.93 6.66 20.95
CA VAL A 60 2.01 5.72 21.61
C VAL A 60 2.61 4.31 21.70
N CYS A 61 3.19 3.83 20.60
CA CYS A 61 3.86 2.53 20.60
C CYS A 61 5.13 2.58 21.45
N LEU A 62 5.87 3.69 21.41
CA LEU A 62 7.06 3.85 22.24
C LEU A 62 6.70 3.77 23.72
N ASP A 63 5.68 4.49 24.18
CA ASP A 63 5.20 4.46 25.56
C ASP A 63 4.77 3.04 25.98
N ARG A 64 4.02 2.35 25.12
CA ARG A 64 3.59 0.96 25.34
C ARG A 64 4.75 0.00 25.51
N GLU A 65 5.74 0.06 24.60
CA GLU A 65 6.87 -0.88 24.57
C GLU A 65 7.96 -0.53 25.60
N SER A 66 8.09 0.74 25.98
CA SER A 66 9.05 1.20 26.99
C SER A 66 8.56 1.03 28.44
N GLY A 67 7.36 0.47 28.64
CA GLY A 67 6.85 0.12 29.96
C GLY A 67 6.64 1.32 30.89
N GLY A 68 6.34 2.51 30.35
CA GLY A 68 6.08 3.72 31.11
C GLY A 68 7.32 4.37 31.75
N LYS A 69 8.54 4.10 31.25
CA LYS A 69 9.77 4.74 31.71
C LYS A 69 10.41 5.60 30.61
N LEU A 70 9.80 6.75 30.32
CA LEU A 70 10.54 7.90 29.83
C LEU A 70 10.57 8.95 30.94
N THR A 71 11.55 8.83 31.83
CA THR A 71 12.04 9.94 32.65
C THR A 71 13.51 10.11 32.29
N ASP A 72 13.80 11.09 31.45
CA ASP A 72 14.63 12.27 31.74
C ASP A 72 14.64 13.22 30.53
#